data_AF-A2ZL93-F1
#
_entry.id   AF-A2ZL93-F1
#
_cell.length_a   1.000
_cell.length_b   1.000
_cell.length_c   1.000
_cell.angle_alpha   90.00
_cell.angle_beta   90.00
_cell.angle_gamma   90.00
#
_symmetry.space_group_name_H-M   'P 1'
#
loop_
_entity.id
_entity.type
_entity.pdbx_description
1 polymer ?
#
loop_
_entity_poly.entity_id
_entity_poly.type
_entity_poly.pdbx_seq_one_letter_code
_entity_poly.pdbx_strand_id
1 'polypeptide(L)'
;MEGIPILHISVVDLSAQSYNKLMDDIGGRFQRRAHHNFRNVPITSNEEGWHIISLDMPESPSVQILIDQRNAYLIAIRNGAGQWFNFSDTPAPDIFNAQPILYLKADYGHLLQDW
;
A
#
# COMPACT_ATOMS: atom_id res chain seq x y z
N MET A 1 8.82 11.97 -4.88
CA MET A 1 8.41 10.57 -5.16
C MET A 1 9.55 9.70 -5.66
N GLU A 2 10.68 10.27 -6.13
CA GLU A 2 11.86 9.47 -6.47
C GLU A 2 12.29 8.62 -5.27
N GLY A 3 12.45 7.31 -5.50
CA GLY A 3 12.89 6.34 -4.50
C GLY A 3 11.80 5.47 -3.85
N ILE A 4 10.52 5.82 -3.93
CA ILE A 4 9.44 4.94 -3.42
C ILE A 4 9.06 3.93 -4.51
N PRO A 5 9.24 2.62 -4.28
CA PRO A 5 8.96 1.63 -5.30
C PRO A 5 7.47 1.50 -5.62
N ILE A 6 7.14 1.37 -6.89
CA ILE A 6 5.78 1.13 -7.39
C ILE A 6 5.70 -0.29 -7.94
N LEU A 7 4.73 -1.06 -7.46
CA LEU A 7 4.39 -2.40 -7.94
C LEU A 7 3.10 -2.30 -8.75
N HIS A 8 3.11 -2.80 -9.98
CA HIS A 8 1.99 -2.69 -10.90
C HIS A 8 1.20 -4.00 -10.99
N ILE A 9 -0.13 -3.91 -10.95
CA ILE A 9 -1.01 -5.04 -11.20
C ILE A 9 -2.20 -4.61 -12.05
N SER A 10 -2.44 -5.31 -13.16
CA SER A 10 -3.66 -5.14 -13.95
C SER A 10 -4.84 -5.76 -13.21
N VAL A 11 -5.93 -5.01 -13.06
CA VAL A 11 -7.17 -5.53 -12.46
C VAL A 11 -8.14 -6.11 -13.50
N VAL A 12 -7.85 -5.93 -14.80
CA VAL A 12 -8.66 -6.48 -15.90
C VAL A 12 -8.06 -7.77 -16.45
N ASP A 13 -6.74 -7.80 -16.63
CA ASP A 13 -5.99 -8.97 -17.12
C ASP A 13 -5.28 -9.70 -15.97
N LEU A 14 -6.02 -9.91 -14.87
CA LEU A 14 -5.48 -10.54 -13.67
C LEU A 14 -5.40 -12.06 -13.87
N SER A 15 -4.22 -12.63 -13.62
CA SER A 15 -3.98 -14.07 -13.61
C SER A 15 -3.38 -14.50 -12.29
N ALA A 16 -3.50 -15.78 -11.94
CA ALA A 16 -2.82 -16.32 -10.76
C ALA A 16 -1.29 -16.08 -10.82
N GLN A 17 -0.69 -16.13 -12.01
CA GLN A 17 0.74 -15.89 -12.19
C GLN A 17 1.11 -14.43 -11.91
N SER A 18 0.37 -13.46 -12.46
CA SER A 18 0.65 -12.04 -12.23
C SER A 18 0.38 -11.63 -10.78
N TYR A 19 -0.64 -12.22 -10.14
CA TYR A 19 -0.90 -12.05 -8.72
C TYR A 19 0.23 -12.62 -7.85
N ASN A 20 0.63 -13.88 -8.08
CA ASN A 20 1.71 -14.50 -7.31
C ASN A 20 3.02 -13.73 -7.44
N LYS A 21 3.33 -13.22 -8.64
CA LYS A 21 4.48 -12.33 -8.84
C LYS A 21 4.40 -11.06 -7.99
N LEU A 22 3.24 -10.40 -7.94
CA LEU A 22 3.05 -9.23 -7.06
C LEU A 22 3.31 -9.62 -5.59
N MET A 23 2.75 -10.75 -5.14
CA MET A 23 2.92 -11.23 -3.77
C MET A 23 4.39 -11.57 -3.45
N ASP A 24 5.12 -12.17 -4.38
CA ASP A 24 6.56 -12.43 -4.25
C ASP A 24 7.36 -11.13 -4.18
N ASP A 25 7.03 -10.14 -5.01
CA ASP A 25 7.68 -8.82 -5.00
C ASP A 25 7.42 -8.07 -3.68
N ILE A 26 6.19 -8.15 -3.14
CA ILE A 26 5.84 -7.62 -1.81
C ILE A 26 6.64 -8.37 -0.73
N GLY A 27 6.59 -9.70 -0.72
CA GLY A 27 7.30 -10.54 0.25
C GLY A 27 8.81 -10.27 0.25
N GLY A 28 9.42 -10.16 -0.93
CA GLY A 28 10.83 -9.83 -1.09
C GLY A 28 11.20 -8.46 -0.53
N ARG A 29 10.29 -7.47 -0.54
CA ARG A 29 10.51 -6.17 0.10
C ARG A 29 10.56 -6.28 1.61
N PHE A 30 9.60 -6.97 2.21
CA PHE A 30 9.60 -7.22 3.65
C PHE A 30 10.82 -8.05 4.07
N GLN A 31 11.20 -9.06 3.29
CA GLN A 31 12.39 -9.88 3.55
C GLN A 31 13.69 -9.07 3.53
N ARG A 32 13.84 -8.12 2.60
CA ARG A 32 15.04 -7.25 2.54
C ARG A 32 15.16 -6.30 3.73
N ARG A 33 14.04 -5.96 4.37
CA ARG A 33 13.99 -5.06 5.52
C ARG A 33 13.99 -5.78 6.85
N ALA A 34 13.59 -7.05 6.88
CA ALA A 34 13.54 -7.83 8.10
C ALA A 34 14.91 -7.90 8.77
N HIS A 35 14.97 -7.50 10.03
CA HIS A 35 16.20 -7.60 10.84
C HIS A 35 16.52 -9.04 11.21
N HIS A 36 15.50 -9.88 11.33
CA HIS A 36 15.62 -11.31 11.61
C HIS A 36 14.39 -12.07 11.12
N ASN A 37 14.54 -13.40 11.04
CA ASN A 37 13.44 -14.32 10.73
C ASN A 37 13.08 -15.12 11.99
N PHE A 38 11.80 -15.27 12.29
CA PHE A 38 11.30 -16.18 13.31
C PHE A 38 10.61 -17.37 12.63
N ARG A 39 11.16 -18.58 12.78
CA ARG A 39 10.62 -19.80 12.13
C ARG A 39 10.38 -19.63 10.62
N ASN A 40 11.37 -19.06 9.92
CA ASN A 40 11.32 -18.72 8.48
C ASN A 40 10.31 -17.65 8.09
N VAL A 41 9.69 -16.96 9.05
CA VAL A 41 8.84 -15.79 8.78
C VAL A 41 9.66 -14.52 9.01
N PRO A 42 9.81 -13.63 8.00
CA PRO A 42 10.46 -12.35 8.20
C PRO A 42 9.64 -11.50 9.16
N ILE A 43 10.29 -10.99 10.22
CA ILE A 43 9.67 -10.03 11.13
C ILE A 43 9.92 -8.63 10.59
N THR A 44 8.84 -7.87 10.42
CA THR A 44 8.90 -6.51 9.86
C THR A 44 9.78 -5.61 10.74
N SER A 45 10.56 -4.74 10.11
CA SER A 45 11.38 -3.74 10.80
C SER A 45 10.52 -2.59 11.31
N ASN A 46 10.90 -1.98 12.44
CA ASN A 46 10.30 -0.70 12.87
C ASN A 46 10.81 0.51 12.08
N GLU A 47 11.81 0.33 11.21
CA GLU A 47 12.34 1.38 10.35
C GLU A 47 11.27 1.88 9.36
N GLU A 48 11.28 3.17 9.07
CA GLU A 48 10.38 3.78 8.08
C GLU A 48 10.63 3.24 6.67
N GLY A 49 9.56 2.91 5.96
CA GLY A 49 9.63 2.39 4.61
C GLY A 49 8.26 2.22 4.00
N TRP A 50 8.17 2.47 2.70
CA TRP A 50 6.91 2.45 1.98
C TRP A 50 7.07 1.81 0.61
N HIS A 51 5.97 1.31 0.08
CA HIS A 51 5.83 1.00 -1.33
C HIS A 51 4.41 1.31 -1.80
N ILE A 52 4.28 1.51 -3.10
CA ILE A 52 3.01 1.77 -3.76
C ILE A 52 2.60 0.52 -4.52
N ILE A 53 1.32 0.18 -4.48
CA ILE A 53 0.71 -0.76 -5.41
C ILE A 53 -0.21 0.05 -6.34
N SER A 54 0.06 -0.02 -7.64
CA SER A 54 -0.76 0.59 -8.69
C SER A 54 -1.74 -0.45 -9.23
N LEU A 55 -3.02 -0.16 -9.07
CA LEU A 55 -4.14 -0.92 -9.61
C LEU A 55 -4.46 -0.36 -10.99
N ASP A 56 -3.97 -1.03 -12.01
CA ASP A 56 -3.98 -0.54 -13.39
C ASP A 56 -5.21 -1.07 -14.14
N MET A 57 -5.95 -0.15 -14.77
CA MET A 57 -7.09 -0.45 -15.63
C MET A 57 -6.82 0.07 -17.04
N PRO A 58 -7.10 -0.70 -18.10
CA PRO A 58 -7.10 -0.18 -19.45
C PRO A 58 -8.04 1.03 -19.56
N GLU A 59 -7.59 2.07 -20.26
CA GLU A 59 -8.39 3.26 -20.59
C GLU A 59 -8.92 4.08 -19.40
N SER A 60 -8.52 3.74 -18.17
CA SER A 60 -8.88 4.45 -16.95
C SER A 60 -7.63 4.82 -16.16
N PRO A 61 -7.59 5.98 -15.49
CA PRO A 61 -6.49 6.31 -14.61
C PRO A 61 -6.35 5.29 -13.48
N SER A 62 -5.11 4.84 -13.21
CA SER A 62 -4.83 3.89 -12.13
C SER A 62 -5.18 4.47 -10.75
N VAL A 63 -5.71 3.62 -9.89
CA VAL A 63 -5.80 3.88 -8.45
C VAL A 63 -4.52 3.35 -7.80
N GLN A 64 -3.93 4.11 -6.89
CA GLN A 64 -2.72 3.65 -6.20
C GLN A 64 -2.98 3.56 -4.70
N ILE A 65 -2.33 2.60 -4.05
CA ILE A 65 -2.37 2.44 -2.60
C ILE A 65 -0.96 2.50 -2.03
N LEU A 66 -0.80 3.23 -0.93
CA LEU A 66 0.45 3.37 -0.20
C LEU A 66 0.45 2.43 1.00
N ILE A 67 1.44 1.55 1.05
CA ILE A 67 1.59 0.54 2.11
C ILE A 67 2.78 0.86 3.00
N ASP A 68 2.57 0.83 4.31
CA ASP A 68 3.62 0.90 5.32
C ASP A 68 4.36 -0.43 5.41
N GLN A 69 5.69 -0.42 5.28
CA GLN A 69 6.49 -1.64 5.40
C GLN A 69 6.82 -2.02 6.85
N ARG A 70 6.40 -1.24 7.84
CA ARG A 70 6.53 -1.59 9.27
C ARG A 70 5.50 -2.61 9.72
N ASN A 71 4.29 -2.55 9.15
CA ASN A 71 3.15 -3.36 9.59
C ASN A 71 2.26 -3.87 8.44
N ALA A 72 2.61 -3.58 7.18
CA ALA A 72 1.82 -3.91 5.99
C ALA A 72 0.44 -3.27 5.91
N TYR A 73 0.18 -2.20 6.67
CA TYR A 73 -1.09 -1.49 6.61
C TYR A 73 -1.16 -0.53 5.42
N LEU A 74 -2.37 -0.37 4.91
CA LEU A 74 -2.74 0.69 3.99
C LEU A 74 -2.75 2.04 4.72
N ILE A 75 -2.02 3.02 4.20
CA ILE A 75 -1.97 4.38 4.79
C ILE A 75 -2.72 5.41 3.94
N ALA A 76 -2.59 5.31 2.62
CA ALA A 76 -3.14 6.31 1.70
C ALA A 76 -3.57 5.69 0.37
N ILE A 77 -4.52 6.35 -0.29
CA ILE A 77 -5.06 5.99 -1.61
C ILE A 77 -4.90 7.20 -2.53
N ARG A 78 -4.43 6.98 -3.76
CA ARG A 78 -4.43 7.97 -4.84
C ARG A 78 -5.58 7.67 -5.77
N ASN A 79 -6.47 8.63 -5.97
CA ASN A 79 -7.55 8.50 -6.93
C ASN A 79 -7.06 8.66 -8.38
N GLY A 80 -7.95 8.42 -9.34
CA GLY A 80 -7.65 8.57 -10.77
C GLY A 80 -7.35 10.00 -11.23
N ALA A 81 -7.75 11.02 -10.44
CA ALA A 81 -7.36 12.42 -10.68
C ALA A 81 -5.94 12.74 -10.16
N GLY A 82 -5.30 11.77 -9.51
CA GLY A 82 -3.94 11.88 -9.01
C GLY A 82 -3.81 12.49 -7.62
N GLN A 83 -4.92 12.70 -6.92
CA GLN A 83 -4.97 13.23 -5.56
C GLN A 83 -4.83 12.11 -4.53
N TRP A 84 -4.00 12.34 -3.52
CA TRP A 84 -3.81 11.43 -2.39
C TRP A 84 -4.78 11.74 -1.26
N PHE A 85 -5.28 10.68 -0.63
CA PHE A 85 -6.11 10.70 0.55
C PHE A 85 -5.58 9.71 1.57
N ASN A 86 -5.67 10.01 2.86
CA ASN A 86 -5.24 9.12 3.93
C ASN A 86 -6.30 9.01 5.03
N PHE A 87 -6.22 7.97 5.85
CA PHE A 87 -7.11 7.84 7.00
C PHE A 87 -6.80 8.90 8.06
N SER A 88 -7.83 9.35 8.78
CA SER A 88 -7.71 10.41 9.78
C SER A 88 -6.80 10.06 10.98
N ASP A 89 -6.61 8.77 11.26
CA ASP A 89 -5.77 8.24 12.33
C ASP A 89 -4.41 7.72 11.84
N THR A 90 -4.19 7.69 10.53
CA THR A 90 -2.98 7.16 9.90
C THR A 90 -2.42 8.20 8.91
N PRO A 91 -1.62 9.18 9.38
CA PRO A 91 -1.05 10.21 8.52
C PRO A 91 -0.10 9.59 7.48
N ALA A 92 -0.26 9.99 6.22
CA ALA A 92 0.71 9.66 5.18
C ALA A 92 1.96 10.56 5.31
N PRO A 93 3.13 10.11 4.81
CA PRO A 93 4.33 10.96 4.78
C PRO A 93 4.10 12.24 3.97
N ASP A 94 4.63 13.37 4.43
CA ASP A 94 4.40 14.71 3.86
C ASP A 94 4.66 14.81 2.35
N ILE A 95 5.60 14.01 1.82
CA ILE A 95 5.93 13.95 0.39
C ILE A 95 4.74 13.57 -0.51
N PHE A 96 3.72 12.92 0.05
CA PHE A 96 2.50 12.55 -0.66
C PHE A 96 1.45 13.66 -0.70
N ASN A 97 1.56 14.68 0.18
CA ASN A 97 0.57 15.75 0.34
C ASN A 97 -0.88 15.21 0.40
N ALA A 98 -1.07 14.12 1.16
CA ALA A 98 -2.36 13.44 1.26
C ALA A 98 -3.35 14.24 2.08
N GLN A 99 -4.62 14.26 1.64
CA GLN A 99 -5.70 14.90 2.36
C GLN A 99 -6.40 13.89 3.28
N PRO A 100 -6.56 14.16 4.58
CA PRO A 100 -7.23 13.23 5.48
C PRO A 100 -8.71 13.11 5.13
N ILE A 101 -9.19 11.87 5.00
CA ILE A 101 -10.62 11.58 4.91
C ILE A 101 -11.19 11.73 6.31
N LEU A 102 -11.98 12.79 6.53
CA LEU A 102 -12.55 13.09 7.84
C LEU A 102 -13.42 11.92 8.32
N TYR A 103 -13.28 11.60 9.60
CA TYR A 103 -14.00 10.54 10.31
C TYR A 103 -13.71 9.10 9.86
N LEU A 104 -13.08 8.87 8.72
CA LEU A 104 -12.68 7.53 8.29
C LEU A 104 -11.34 7.13 8.94
N LYS A 105 -11.32 5.97 9.58
CA LYS A 105 -10.13 5.35 10.20
C LYS A 105 -9.77 4.04 9.50
N ALA A 106 -8.51 3.63 9.62
CA ALA A 106 -7.97 2.49 8.88
C ALA A 106 -8.36 1.11 9.45
N ASP A 107 -8.86 1.04 10.69
CA ASP A 107 -9.22 -0.24 11.30
C ASP A 107 -10.54 -0.81 10.76
N TYR A 108 -10.63 -2.14 10.72
CA TYR A 108 -11.80 -2.85 10.22
C TYR A 108 -13.11 -2.45 10.91
N GLY A 109 -13.07 -2.08 12.20
CA GLY A 109 -14.26 -1.71 12.95
C GLY A 109 -14.92 -0.44 12.41
N HIS A 110 -14.11 0.53 11.96
CA HIS A 110 -14.60 1.76 11.32
C HIS A 110 -14.88 1.56 9.84
N LEU A 111 -14.08 0.75 9.12
CA LEU A 111 -14.30 0.49 7.69
C LEU A 111 -15.59 -0.27 7.40
N LEU A 112 -16.06 -1.09 8.34
CA LEU A 112 -17.29 -1.88 8.21
C LEU A 112 -18.54 -1.15 8.73
N GLN A 113 -18.39 0.02 9.35
CA GLN A 113 -19.55 0.84 9.67
C GLN A 113 -20.10 1.39 8.35
N ASP A 114 -21.40 1.23 8.11
CA ASP A 114 -22.07 1.94 7.02
C ASP A 114 -22.09 3.44 7.39
N TRP A 115 -21.37 4.26 6.62
CA TRP A 115 -21.27 5.72 6.79
C TRP A 115 -22.32 6.45 5.95
#